data_AF-A0A499W099-F1
#
_entry.id   AF-A0A499W099-F1
#
_cell.length_a   1.000
_cell.length_b   1.000
_cell.length_c   1.000
_cell.angle_alpha   90.00
_cell.angle_beta   90.00
_cell.angle_gamma   90.00
#
_symmetry.space_group_name_H-M   'P 1'
#
loop_
_entity.id
_entity.type
_entity.pdbx_description
1 polymer ?
#
loop_
_entity_poly.entity_id
_entity_poly.type
_entity_poly.pdbx_seq_one_letter_code
_entity_poly.pdbx_strand_id
1 'polypeptide(L)'
;MAEAADFQGMSPSPARRWLKRTGALLAGAPLLAGLLQLPVAPSAYAAEKASPADASGSRTVDVSLDSLSPSVPTDGDTVTVSGTVTNHGKQTITGAHVGLRVNAPLSDRTAITDAAERRGYQPGVDGAEIGGKYVEKFPQLAAGVSQHFDISVPVKELDLGSDGVYQLGVSLSGQTAAQPWDQVLGIQRTFLPWQPDGADPKTKTTYLWPLISTVHQTAETGSNEQQTPVFRNDDLAKEISPGGRLDQLLSLGKELDVTWVIDPDLLASVDAMAGSYSIQNGNGSKTAGKNQAVAKQWLAELEKTVEDKEIVALPFADPDLASLAHNGKNVTGSLSHLKDATDVAASTVETVLHVKPSTDFAWPADGAVDPSIVKVATSAGADKVIARSDSLKETGGLSYTPSAARPVGGGTTAVVADAPLSTAFQGDMTKADTSTLAVQRFLAQSLMISLQDPDKQRSIVVAPQRMPSASQAQTMAQALTALQEGNWAQPQDLSAAAKAKPDPGATTRIPSASAYPSSLRKQELPQSAFEKIEAIQSKLDNFKVILTAPPRVVTPSGGP
;
A
#
# COMPACT_ATOMS: atom_id res chain seq x y z
N MET A 1 41.93 -72.98 13.52
CA MET A 1 40.74 -73.85 13.59
C MET A 1 39.71 -73.31 12.62
N ALA A 2 39.13 -74.22 11.84
CA ALA A 2 37.95 -74.10 10.98
C ALA A 2 37.99 -73.10 9.81
N GLU A 3 38.25 -73.68 8.64
CA GLU A 3 37.88 -73.24 7.30
C GLU A 3 36.37 -73.48 7.05
N ALA A 4 35.77 -72.67 6.17
CA ALA A 4 34.61 -73.06 5.38
C ALA A 4 34.57 -72.26 4.05
N ALA A 5 35.24 -72.84 3.05
CA ALA A 5 34.76 -73.19 1.71
C ALA A 5 33.21 -73.18 1.49
N ASP A 6 32.59 -73.06 0.31
CA ASP A 6 33.04 -72.99 -1.10
C ASP A 6 31.79 -72.82 -2.03
N PHE A 7 32.07 -72.64 -3.33
CA PHE A 7 31.31 -73.07 -4.54
C PHE A 7 30.76 -72.03 -5.53
N GLN A 8 31.65 -71.67 -6.47
CA GLN A 8 31.62 -71.76 -7.95
C GLN A 8 30.33 -71.60 -8.80
N GLY A 9 30.47 -70.86 -9.94
CA GLY A 9 29.79 -71.19 -11.20
C GLY A 9 29.79 -70.14 -12.34
N MET A 10 30.72 -70.29 -13.30
CA MET A 10 30.68 -70.07 -14.78
C MET A 10 30.62 -68.66 -15.48
N SER A 11 31.41 -68.57 -16.57
CA SER A 11 31.72 -67.48 -17.55
C SER A 11 30.70 -67.38 -18.74
N PRO A 12 30.87 -66.65 -19.88
CA PRO A 12 31.80 -65.55 -20.31
C PRO A 12 31.23 -64.39 -21.24
N SER A 13 31.83 -63.18 -21.17
CA SER A 13 32.19 -62.22 -22.29
C SER A 13 31.10 -61.54 -23.19
N PRO A 14 31.40 -60.57 -24.12
CA PRO A 14 32.31 -59.39 -24.14
C PRO A 14 31.72 -58.10 -24.84
N ALA A 15 32.37 -56.93 -24.71
CA ALA A 15 32.62 -55.91 -25.79
C ALA A 15 32.97 -54.53 -25.19
N ARG A 16 34.26 -54.13 -25.14
CA ARG A 16 35.05 -53.35 -26.13
C ARG A 16 34.98 -51.82 -25.95
N ARG A 17 36.09 -51.27 -25.42
CA ARG A 17 37.07 -50.36 -26.08
C ARG A 17 36.65 -48.88 -26.00
N TRP A 18 37.46 -47.96 -25.48
CA TRP A 18 38.84 -47.69 -25.88
C TRP A 18 39.61 -46.94 -24.78
N LEU A 19 40.93 -47.15 -24.74
CA LEU A 19 41.86 -46.79 -23.67
C LEU A 19 42.98 -45.90 -24.23
N LYS A 20 43.47 -44.99 -23.36
CA LYS A 20 44.84 -44.43 -23.28
C LYS A 20 45.16 -43.31 -24.29
N ARG A 21 45.77 -42.21 -23.85
CA ARG A 21 47.20 -42.17 -23.46
C ARG A 21 47.54 -41.27 -22.26
N THR A 22 48.52 -41.80 -21.53
CA THR A 22 49.26 -41.39 -20.34
C THR A 22 50.35 -40.35 -20.60
N GLY A 23 50.77 -39.64 -19.55
CA GLY A 23 52.09 -39.01 -19.47
C GLY A 23 52.27 -38.19 -18.20
N ALA A 24 52.76 -38.81 -17.12
CA ALA A 24 53.21 -38.14 -15.90
C ALA A 24 54.72 -37.87 -15.98
N LEU A 25 55.20 -36.74 -15.45
CA LEU A 25 56.55 -36.61 -14.89
C LEU A 25 56.61 -35.42 -13.90
N LEU A 26 57.39 -35.64 -12.84
CA LEU A 26 57.48 -34.95 -11.57
C LEU A 26 58.46 -33.75 -11.56
N ALA A 27 58.31 -32.95 -10.51
CA ALA A 27 59.33 -32.20 -9.75
C ALA A 27 59.63 -30.74 -10.12
N GLY A 28 59.47 -29.86 -9.11
CA GLY A 28 60.07 -28.53 -9.07
C GLY A 28 59.25 -27.47 -8.32
N ALA A 29 59.32 -27.46 -6.99
CA ALA A 29 59.11 -26.24 -6.19
C ALA A 29 60.52 -25.72 -5.81
N PRO A 30 60.80 -24.39 -5.71
CA PRO A 30 60.25 -23.61 -4.60
C PRO A 30 60.00 -22.09 -4.82
N LEU A 31 59.13 -21.54 -3.95
CA LEU A 31 59.13 -20.22 -3.29
C LEU A 31 59.41 -18.94 -4.10
N LEU A 32 58.37 -18.10 -4.24
CA LEU A 32 58.46 -16.65 -4.02
C LEU A 32 57.08 -16.08 -3.60
N ALA A 33 57.05 -15.62 -2.35
CA ALA A 33 56.20 -14.63 -1.71
C ALA A 33 54.97 -14.08 -2.45
N GLY A 34 53.80 -14.37 -1.88
CA GLY A 34 52.90 -13.35 -1.33
C GLY A 34 52.11 -12.48 -2.31
N LEU A 35 50.85 -12.87 -2.56
CA LEU A 35 49.66 -11.99 -2.62
C LEU A 35 48.45 -12.85 -3.01
N LEU A 36 47.28 -12.52 -2.44
CA LEU A 36 45.93 -13.07 -2.72
C LEU A 36 45.46 -14.21 -1.81
N GLN A 37 44.98 -13.85 -0.62
CA GLN A 37 43.80 -14.49 -0.03
C GLN A 37 42.75 -13.41 0.22
N LEU A 38 41.79 -13.29 -0.69
CA LEU A 38 40.52 -12.61 -0.47
C LEU A 38 39.40 -13.65 -0.45
N PRO A 39 38.41 -13.52 0.44
CA PRO A 39 37.27 -14.42 0.51
C PRO A 39 36.43 -14.34 -0.77
N VAL A 40 35.92 -15.49 -1.20
CA VAL A 40 34.96 -15.62 -2.30
C VAL A 40 33.71 -14.81 -1.93
N ALA A 41 33.59 -13.62 -2.51
CA ALA A 41 32.37 -12.83 -2.46
C ALA A 41 31.25 -13.57 -3.21
N PRO A 42 29.99 -13.50 -2.75
CA PRO A 42 28.86 -14.04 -3.48
C PRO A 42 28.83 -13.41 -4.88
N SER A 43 28.51 -14.23 -5.88
CA SER A 43 28.31 -13.80 -7.27
C SER A 43 27.38 -12.59 -7.28
N ALA A 44 27.96 -11.40 -7.47
CA ALA A 44 27.20 -10.24 -7.86
C ALA A 44 26.55 -10.62 -9.19
N TYR A 45 25.23 -10.77 -9.20
CA TYR A 45 24.48 -10.54 -10.43
C TYR A 45 24.92 -9.14 -10.88
N ALA A 46 25.80 -9.10 -11.87
CA ALA A 46 25.92 -7.94 -12.71
C ALA A 46 24.51 -7.74 -13.25
N ALA A 47 23.80 -6.76 -12.68
CA ALA A 47 22.68 -6.16 -13.36
C ALA A 47 23.20 -5.89 -14.76
N GLU A 48 22.61 -6.56 -15.73
CA GLU A 48 22.84 -6.27 -17.13
C GLU A 48 22.74 -4.75 -17.23
N LYS A 49 23.88 -4.08 -17.44
CA LYS A 49 23.87 -2.69 -17.86
C LYS A 49 23.04 -2.74 -19.12
N ALA A 50 21.78 -2.35 -19.02
CA ALA A 50 20.95 -2.06 -20.16
C ALA A 50 21.83 -1.20 -21.06
N SER A 51 22.23 -1.77 -22.19
CA SER A 51 22.85 -0.96 -23.24
C SER A 51 21.87 0.18 -23.47
N PRO A 52 22.29 1.46 -23.44
CA PRO A 52 21.39 2.54 -23.78
C PRO A 52 21.06 2.33 -25.25
N ALA A 53 19.93 1.67 -25.50
CA ALA A 53 19.29 1.63 -26.79
C ALA A 53 19.20 3.08 -27.26
N ASP A 54 19.59 3.35 -28.50
CA ASP A 54 19.49 4.68 -29.08
C ASP A 54 18.10 5.25 -28.78
N ALA A 55 18.07 6.29 -27.95
CA ALA A 55 16.87 7.04 -27.65
C ALA A 55 16.41 7.69 -28.96
N SER A 56 15.48 7.05 -29.66
CA SER A 56 14.88 7.62 -30.86
C SER A 56 13.36 7.55 -30.76
N GLY A 57 12.74 8.70 -31.06
CA GLY A 57 11.32 8.97 -30.85
C GLY A 57 11.11 9.93 -29.69
N SER A 58 10.44 9.47 -28.64
CA SER A 58 9.78 10.31 -27.64
C SER A 58 10.07 9.90 -26.19
N ARG A 59 11.23 9.25 -25.98
CA ARG A 59 11.72 8.77 -24.67
C ARG A 59 13.12 9.32 -24.36
N THR A 60 13.58 10.27 -25.16
CA THR A 60 14.91 10.88 -25.05
C THR A 60 14.95 11.85 -23.89
N VAL A 61 13.84 12.54 -23.66
CA VAL A 61 13.66 13.47 -22.55
C VAL A 61 12.72 12.88 -21.54
N ASP A 62 13.15 12.87 -20.29
CA ASP A 62 12.29 12.62 -19.14
C ASP A 62 11.54 13.90 -18.80
N VAL A 63 10.23 13.80 -18.63
CA VAL A 63 9.35 14.92 -18.27
C VAL A 63 8.72 14.53 -16.94
N SER A 64 8.98 15.30 -15.89
CA SER A 64 8.35 15.13 -14.57
C SER A 64 7.37 16.26 -14.32
N LEU A 65 6.23 15.97 -13.68
CA LEU A 65 5.23 16.97 -13.28
C LEU A 65 5.32 17.20 -11.77
N ASP A 66 5.91 18.31 -11.37
CA ASP A 66 6.03 18.62 -9.95
C ASP A 66 4.68 19.09 -9.36
N SER A 67 3.83 19.77 -10.14
CA SER A 67 2.49 20.14 -9.68
C SER A 67 1.46 20.30 -10.81
N LEU A 68 0.18 20.16 -10.45
CA LEU A 68 -0.98 20.53 -11.25
C LEU A 68 -2.01 21.22 -10.34
N SER A 69 -2.40 22.44 -10.67
CA SER A 69 -3.33 23.24 -9.86
C SER A 69 -4.27 24.10 -10.71
N PRO A 70 -5.57 24.20 -10.39
CA PRO A 70 -6.26 23.38 -9.39
C PRO A 70 -6.35 21.90 -9.84
N SER A 71 -6.42 20.98 -8.86
CA SER A 71 -6.60 19.54 -9.15
C SER A 71 -7.96 19.20 -9.73
N VAL A 72 -8.96 20.04 -9.44
CA VAL A 72 -10.34 19.93 -9.92
C VAL A 72 -10.75 21.29 -10.46
N PRO A 73 -10.46 21.60 -11.74
CA PRO A 73 -10.79 22.90 -12.32
C PRO A 73 -12.29 23.09 -12.56
N THR A 74 -12.68 24.37 -12.55
CA THR A 74 -14.00 24.89 -12.94
C THR A 74 -13.85 25.92 -14.07
N ASP A 75 -14.96 26.39 -14.67
CA ASP A 75 -14.96 27.27 -15.85
C ASP A 75 -14.11 28.55 -15.71
N GLY A 76 -14.00 29.09 -14.50
CA GLY A 76 -13.27 30.33 -14.22
C GLY A 76 -11.77 30.16 -13.98
N ASP A 77 -11.30 28.92 -13.86
CA ASP A 77 -9.96 28.64 -13.38
C ASP A 77 -8.88 28.78 -14.46
N THR A 78 -7.64 28.87 -13.99
CA THR A 78 -6.43 28.74 -14.81
C THR A 78 -5.67 27.53 -14.31
N VAL A 79 -5.53 26.52 -15.18
CA VAL A 79 -4.75 25.32 -14.89
C VAL A 79 -3.28 25.64 -15.07
N THR A 80 -2.53 25.51 -13.98
CA THR A 80 -1.08 25.67 -13.92
C THR A 80 -0.43 24.31 -13.77
N VAL A 81 0.52 24.00 -14.64
CA VAL A 81 1.32 22.78 -14.60
C VAL A 81 2.78 23.18 -14.53
N SER A 82 3.49 22.69 -13.52
CA SER A 82 4.92 22.91 -13.37
C SER A 82 5.68 21.60 -13.25
N GLY A 83 6.94 21.62 -13.60
CA GLY A 83 7.74 20.40 -13.62
C GLY A 83 9.16 20.60 -14.13
N THR A 84 9.79 19.48 -14.47
CA THR A 84 11.18 19.44 -14.93
C THR A 84 11.30 18.60 -16.19
N VAL A 85 12.10 19.06 -17.14
CA VAL A 85 12.49 18.28 -18.33
C VAL A 85 13.98 17.99 -18.29
N THR A 86 14.37 16.73 -18.48
CA THR A 86 15.77 16.29 -18.44
C THR A 86 16.14 15.54 -19.72
N ASN A 87 17.12 16.03 -20.45
CA ASN A 87 17.60 15.36 -21.66
C ASN A 87 18.55 14.21 -21.31
N HIS A 88 18.06 12.97 -21.37
CA HIS A 88 18.88 11.76 -21.18
C HIS A 88 19.56 11.28 -22.47
N GLY A 89 19.34 11.98 -23.58
CA GLY A 89 20.02 11.74 -24.84
C GLY A 89 21.48 12.18 -24.84
N LYS A 90 22.17 11.89 -25.95
CA LYS A 90 23.58 12.28 -26.17
C LYS A 90 23.74 13.57 -26.98
N GLN A 91 22.64 14.09 -27.54
CA GLN A 91 22.64 15.25 -28.44
C GLN A 91 21.92 16.41 -27.78
N THR A 92 22.41 17.62 -28.02
CA THR A 92 21.69 18.85 -27.67
C THR A 92 20.41 18.94 -28.49
N ILE A 93 19.32 19.27 -27.80
CA ILE A 93 18.03 19.56 -28.41
C ILE A 93 17.93 21.07 -28.62
N THR A 94 17.60 21.52 -29.82
CA THR A 94 17.45 22.94 -30.16
C THR A 94 16.00 23.27 -30.51
N GLY A 95 15.59 24.52 -30.30
CA GLY A 95 14.18 24.91 -30.50
C GLY A 95 13.24 24.16 -29.55
N ALA A 96 13.75 23.81 -28.37
CA ALA A 96 13.06 22.97 -27.43
C ALA A 96 11.90 23.76 -26.79
N HIS A 97 10.75 23.14 -26.62
CA HIS A 97 9.65 23.73 -25.89
C HIS A 97 8.81 22.67 -25.20
N VAL A 98 8.25 23.03 -24.04
CA VAL A 98 7.23 22.25 -23.35
C VAL A 98 5.86 22.80 -23.69
N GLY A 99 4.94 21.92 -24.06
CA GLY A 99 3.56 22.25 -24.36
C GLY A 99 2.59 21.28 -23.71
N LEU A 100 1.37 21.77 -23.46
CA LEU A 100 0.25 20.96 -23.00
C LEU A 100 -0.52 20.40 -24.18
N ARG A 101 -1.00 19.17 -24.04
CA ARG A 101 -1.80 18.46 -25.03
C ARG A 101 -3.05 17.92 -24.38
N VAL A 102 -4.20 18.16 -25.02
CA VAL A 102 -5.50 17.69 -24.56
C VAL A 102 -6.18 16.96 -25.72
N ASN A 103 -6.98 15.94 -25.39
CA ASN A 103 -7.78 15.20 -26.35
C ASN A 103 -9.21 15.07 -25.84
N ALA A 104 -10.08 14.39 -26.59
CA ALA A 104 -11.41 14.00 -26.15
C ALA A 104 -11.39 13.29 -24.77
N PRO A 105 -12.48 13.37 -23.99
CA PRO A 105 -12.55 12.68 -22.70
C PRO A 105 -12.38 11.18 -22.86
N LEU A 106 -11.76 10.56 -21.86
CA LEU A 106 -11.54 9.13 -21.79
C LEU A 106 -12.87 8.39 -21.62
N SER A 107 -13.00 7.23 -22.27
CA SER A 107 -14.26 6.47 -22.33
C SER A 107 -14.61 5.76 -21.02
N ASP A 108 -13.59 5.32 -20.28
CA ASP A 108 -13.76 4.44 -19.13
C ASP A 108 -12.51 4.41 -18.23
N ARG A 109 -12.61 3.63 -17.15
CA ARG A 109 -11.55 3.47 -16.14
C ARG A 109 -10.31 2.74 -16.66
N THR A 110 -10.48 1.86 -17.66
CA THR A 110 -9.38 1.14 -18.30
C THR A 110 -8.57 2.11 -19.15
N ALA A 111 -9.22 3.00 -19.90
CA ALA A 111 -8.55 4.04 -20.68
C ALA A 111 -7.67 4.96 -19.83
N ILE A 112 -8.08 5.27 -18.59
CA ILE A 112 -7.24 6.00 -17.61
C ILE A 112 -5.98 5.18 -17.27
N THR A 113 -6.14 3.89 -17.01
CA THR A 113 -5.00 3.01 -16.67
C THR A 113 -4.05 2.85 -17.85
N ASP A 114 -4.58 2.59 -19.04
CA ASP A 114 -3.80 2.46 -20.28
C ASP A 114 -3.05 3.74 -20.61
N ALA A 115 -3.66 4.91 -20.38
CA ALA A 115 -3.01 6.21 -20.53
C ALA A 115 -1.85 6.40 -19.54
N ALA A 116 -2.05 6.05 -18.27
CA ALA A 116 -1.03 6.18 -17.24
C ALA A 116 0.18 5.26 -17.50
N GLU A 117 -0.04 4.09 -18.12
CA GLU A 117 1.01 3.10 -18.38
C GLU A 117 1.67 3.25 -19.76
N ARG A 118 1.10 4.06 -20.65
CA ARG A 118 1.61 4.27 -22.01
C ARG A 118 3.01 4.88 -21.99
N ARG A 119 3.92 4.30 -22.78
CA ARG A 119 5.31 4.76 -22.88
C ARG A 119 5.63 5.43 -24.20
N GLY A 120 6.16 6.65 -24.14
CA GLY A 120 6.45 7.47 -25.31
C GLY A 120 5.19 8.05 -25.94
N TYR A 121 5.36 8.99 -26.84
CA TYR A 121 4.32 9.70 -27.58
C TYR A 121 3.68 8.86 -28.69
N GLN A 122 2.36 8.97 -28.83
CA GLN A 122 1.54 8.35 -29.84
C GLN A 122 0.63 9.40 -30.53
N PRO A 123 0.89 9.74 -31.81
CA PRO A 123 0.06 10.67 -32.58
C PRO A 123 -1.42 10.25 -32.60
N GLY A 124 -2.32 11.22 -32.48
CA GLY A 124 -3.78 11.03 -32.49
C GLY A 124 -4.36 10.56 -31.14
N VAL A 125 -3.57 9.87 -30.31
CA VAL A 125 -4.00 9.44 -28.97
C VAL A 125 -3.65 10.49 -27.91
N ASP A 126 -2.46 11.07 -28.00
CA ASP A 126 -1.97 12.06 -27.00
C ASP A 126 -2.46 13.49 -27.22
N GLY A 127 -3.47 13.68 -28.07
CA GLY A 127 -4.08 14.98 -28.30
C GLY A 127 -3.25 15.95 -29.13
N ALA A 128 -3.93 17.02 -29.54
CA ALA A 128 -3.28 18.16 -30.18
C ALA A 128 -2.61 19.02 -29.11
N GLU A 129 -1.52 19.67 -29.49
CA GLU A 129 -0.89 20.67 -28.62
C GLU A 129 -1.73 21.95 -28.63
N ILE A 130 -1.95 22.53 -27.46
CA ILE A 130 -2.66 23.81 -27.32
C ILE A 130 -1.86 24.92 -28.02
N GLY A 131 -0.55 24.93 -27.84
CA GLY A 131 0.39 25.78 -28.56
C GLY A 131 0.23 27.29 -28.30
N GLY A 132 0.62 28.09 -29.29
CA GLY A 132 0.52 29.55 -29.24
C GLY A 132 1.42 30.17 -28.17
N LYS A 133 0.81 30.89 -27.21
CA LYS A 133 1.51 31.50 -26.07
C LYS A 133 1.60 30.58 -24.85
N TYR A 134 0.95 29.41 -24.89
CA TYR A 134 0.85 28.45 -23.79
C TYR A 134 1.93 27.36 -23.89
N VAL A 135 3.16 27.79 -24.15
CA VAL A 135 4.34 26.93 -24.26
C VAL A 135 5.52 27.58 -23.56
N GLU A 136 6.33 26.76 -22.90
CA GLU A 136 7.59 27.22 -22.30
C GLU A 136 8.73 26.91 -23.26
N LYS A 137 9.50 27.93 -23.66
CA LYS A 137 10.53 27.80 -24.71
C LYS A 137 11.94 27.82 -24.13
N PHE A 138 12.76 26.89 -24.58
CA PHE A 138 14.18 26.83 -24.28
C PHE A 138 14.98 26.96 -25.59
N PRO A 139 15.96 27.88 -25.67
CA PRO A 139 16.82 27.97 -26.85
C PRO A 139 17.51 26.64 -27.19
N GLN A 140 17.96 25.94 -26.14
CA GLN A 140 18.57 24.62 -26.22
C GLN A 140 18.43 23.85 -24.90
N LEU A 141 18.44 22.52 -24.98
CA LEU A 141 18.53 21.60 -23.86
C LEU A 141 19.69 20.62 -24.12
N ALA A 142 20.84 20.88 -23.50
CA ALA A 142 22.04 20.06 -23.66
C ALA A 142 21.87 18.67 -23.03
N ALA A 143 22.67 17.70 -23.49
CA ALA A 143 22.67 16.34 -22.95
C ALA A 143 22.98 16.34 -21.44
N GLY A 144 22.17 15.61 -20.67
CA GLY A 144 22.26 15.50 -19.21
C GLY A 144 21.76 16.71 -18.42
N VAL A 145 21.28 17.76 -19.08
CA VAL A 145 20.82 18.98 -18.42
C VAL A 145 19.32 18.94 -18.17
N SER A 146 18.91 19.43 -17.00
CA SER A 146 17.51 19.64 -16.61
C SER A 146 17.13 21.12 -16.75
N GLN A 147 15.86 21.38 -17.08
CA GLN A 147 15.24 22.71 -17.07
C GLN A 147 13.87 22.62 -16.40
N HIS A 148 13.50 23.65 -15.65
CA HIS A 148 12.15 23.78 -15.09
C HIS A 148 11.21 24.43 -16.09
N PHE A 149 9.94 24.07 -16.04
CA PHE A 149 8.88 24.74 -16.78
C PHE A 149 7.70 25.07 -15.85
N ASP A 150 6.95 26.08 -16.22
CA ASP A 150 5.68 26.47 -15.61
C ASP A 150 4.75 26.96 -16.73
N ILE A 151 3.59 26.32 -16.91
CA ILE A 151 2.64 26.66 -17.96
C ILE A 151 1.27 26.88 -17.32
N SER A 152 0.72 28.07 -17.52
CA SER A 152 -0.61 28.47 -17.06
C SER A 152 -1.57 28.62 -18.25
N VAL A 153 -2.66 27.86 -18.26
CA VAL A 153 -3.67 27.85 -19.32
C VAL A 153 -5.07 28.05 -18.72
N PRO A 154 -5.79 29.14 -19.10
CA PRO A 154 -7.18 29.29 -18.72
C PRO A 154 -8.02 28.10 -19.20
N VAL A 155 -8.93 27.59 -18.38
CA VAL A 155 -9.73 26.38 -18.69
C VAL A 155 -10.45 26.49 -20.03
N LYS A 156 -10.99 27.67 -20.36
CA LYS A 156 -11.62 27.96 -21.66
C LYS A 156 -10.72 27.70 -22.89
N GLU A 157 -9.40 27.78 -22.72
CA GLU A 157 -8.42 27.57 -23.81
C GLU A 157 -7.99 26.09 -23.90
N LEU A 158 -8.35 25.27 -22.90
CA LEU A 158 -8.21 23.81 -22.97
C LEU A 158 -9.29 23.17 -23.88
N ASP A 159 -10.32 23.93 -24.25
CA ASP A 159 -11.46 23.50 -25.07
C ASP A 159 -12.12 22.20 -24.55
N LEU A 160 -12.32 22.15 -23.23
CA LEU A 160 -13.00 21.03 -22.58
C LEU A 160 -14.48 21.05 -23.00
N GLY A 161 -14.96 19.90 -23.48
CA GLY A 161 -16.33 19.72 -23.92
C GLY A 161 -17.23 19.25 -22.78
N SER A 162 -17.84 18.08 -22.97
CA SER A 162 -18.72 17.46 -21.97
C SER A 162 -17.97 17.07 -20.69
N ASP A 163 -18.73 16.93 -19.62
CA ASP A 163 -18.34 16.23 -18.40
C ASP A 163 -17.53 14.96 -18.72
N GLY A 164 -16.40 14.79 -18.03
CA GLY A 164 -15.47 13.74 -18.38
C GLY A 164 -14.12 13.81 -17.67
N VAL A 165 -13.34 12.77 -17.86
CA VAL A 165 -11.93 12.75 -17.48
C VAL A 165 -11.10 12.98 -18.73
N TYR A 166 -10.31 14.05 -18.75
CA TYR A 166 -9.45 14.40 -19.87
C TYR A 166 -8.03 13.94 -19.60
N GLN A 167 -7.38 13.33 -20.61
CA GLN A 167 -5.94 13.08 -20.56
C GLN A 167 -5.21 14.40 -20.83
N LEU A 168 -4.34 14.81 -19.91
CA LEU A 168 -3.43 15.94 -20.09
C LEU A 168 -2.02 15.42 -20.33
N GLY A 169 -1.51 15.63 -21.55
CA GLY A 169 -0.13 15.34 -21.90
C GLY A 169 0.76 16.57 -21.71
N VAL A 170 1.90 16.42 -21.07
CA VAL A 170 2.97 17.42 -21.01
C VAL A 170 4.13 16.91 -21.86
N SER A 171 4.38 17.54 -22.99
CA SER A 171 5.37 17.07 -23.96
C SER A 171 6.50 18.07 -24.15
N LEU A 172 7.74 17.58 -24.22
CA LEU A 172 8.85 18.34 -24.78
C LEU A 172 8.98 18.02 -26.28
N SER A 173 8.90 19.04 -27.11
CA SER A 173 9.19 18.98 -28.55
C SER A 173 10.48 19.73 -28.87
N GLY A 174 11.16 19.33 -29.94
CA GLY A 174 12.33 20.02 -30.45
C GLY A 174 13.06 19.26 -31.56
N GLN A 175 14.29 19.69 -31.86
CA GLN A 175 15.09 19.16 -32.96
C GLN A 175 16.46 18.69 -32.47
N THR A 176 17.05 17.71 -33.16
CA THR A 176 18.43 17.27 -32.91
C THR A 176 19.26 17.35 -34.19
N ALA A 177 20.59 17.31 -34.07
CA ALA A 177 21.47 17.29 -35.24
C ALA A 177 21.20 16.08 -36.17
N ALA A 178 20.74 14.94 -35.63
CA ALA A 178 20.39 13.77 -36.42
C ALA A 178 19.00 13.87 -37.07
N GLN A 179 18.09 14.63 -36.45
CA GLN A 179 16.70 14.80 -36.90
C GLN A 179 16.34 16.30 -36.87
N PRO A 180 16.68 17.04 -37.94
CA PRO A 180 16.54 18.50 -38.01
C PRO A 180 15.10 18.93 -38.36
N TRP A 181 14.11 18.27 -37.77
CA TRP A 181 12.69 18.64 -37.85
C TRP A 181 12.07 18.51 -36.47
N ASP A 182 11.01 19.26 -36.22
CA ASP A 182 10.35 19.29 -34.91
C ASP A 182 9.63 17.97 -34.64
N GLN A 183 9.82 17.43 -33.43
CA GLN A 183 9.21 16.17 -32.99
C GLN A 183 9.11 16.14 -31.46
N VAL A 184 8.17 15.34 -30.95
CA VAL A 184 8.04 15.07 -29.51
C VAL A 184 9.17 14.15 -29.06
N LEU A 185 10.01 14.63 -28.15
CA LEU A 185 11.19 13.94 -27.62
C LEU A 185 10.99 13.37 -26.21
N GLY A 186 9.96 13.85 -25.50
CA GLY A 186 9.54 13.37 -24.19
C GLY A 186 8.07 13.70 -23.93
N ILE A 187 7.38 12.86 -23.17
CA ILE A 187 6.00 13.12 -22.74
C ILE A 187 5.71 12.44 -21.40
N GLN A 188 5.02 13.15 -20.54
CA GLN A 188 4.40 12.62 -19.33
C GLN A 188 2.90 12.92 -19.35
N ARG A 189 2.10 12.02 -18.77
CA ARG A 189 0.64 12.12 -18.79
C ARG A 189 0.11 12.22 -17.38
N THR A 190 -0.91 13.05 -17.24
CA THR A 190 -1.75 13.13 -16.05
C THR A 190 -3.21 13.27 -16.51
N PHE A 191 -4.11 13.48 -15.56
CA PHE A 191 -5.54 13.55 -15.81
C PHE A 191 -6.12 14.83 -15.26
N LEU A 192 -7.17 15.32 -15.93
CA LEU A 192 -7.93 16.48 -15.52
C LEU A 192 -9.40 16.07 -15.38
N PRO A 193 -9.93 15.91 -14.17
CA PRO A 193 -11.35 15.68 -13.96
C PRO A 193 -12.14 16.96 -14.28
N TRP A 194 -13.17 16.85 -15.12
CA TRP A 194 -14.01 17.96 -15.56
C TRP A 194 -15.48 17.64 -15.30
N GLN A 195 -16.08 18.35 -14.34
CA GLN A 195 -17.49 18.22 -13.95
C GLN A 195 -17.98 19.55 -13.35
N PRO A 196 -18.03 20.63 -14.14
CA PRO A 196 -18.31 21.99 -13.64
C PRO A 196 -19.71 22.10 -13.01
N ASP A 197 -20.73 21.48 -13.61
CA ASP A 197 -22.12 21.54 -13.14
C ASP A 197 -22.40 20.62 -11.94
N GLY A 198 -21.44 19.76 -11.58
CA GLY A 198 -21.58 18.74 -10.55
C GLY A 198 -22.39 17.52 -10.98
N ALA A 199 -22.40 16.49 -10.13
CA ALA A 199 -23.19 15.29 -10.34
C ALA A 199 -24.45 15.30 -9.46
N ASP A 200 -25.59 14.89 -10.02
CA ASP A 200 -26.81 14.60 -9.27
C ASP A 200 -27.42 13.27 -9.76
N PRO A 201 -27.43 12.21 -8.93
CA PRO A 201 -26.89 12.14 -7.57
C PRO A 201 -25.36 12.02 -7.50
N LYS A 202 -24.75 12.53 -6.43
CA LYS A 202 -23.32 12.31 -6.13
C LYS A 202 -23.05 10.88 -5.68
N THR A 203 -21.90 10.34 -6.08
CA THR A 203 -21.38 9.04 -5.60
C THR A 203 -21.05 9.14 -4.11
N LYS A 204 -21.53 8.17 -3.31
CA LYS A 204 -21.16 8.07 -1.89
C LYS A 204 -19.79 7.41 -1.79
N THR A 205 -18.86 8.04 -1.09
CA THR A 205 -17.49 7.56 -0.94
C THR A 205 -17.15 7.41 0.53
N THR A 206 -16.67 6.23 0.91
CA THR A 206 -16.05 5.95 2.20
C THR A 206 -14.56 5.76 1.99
N TYR A 207 -13.74 6.44 2.78
CA TYR A 207 -12.29 6.23 2.78
C TYR A 207 -11.84 5.79 4.17
N LEU A 208 -11.17 4.64 4.24
CA LEU A 208 -10.59 4.15 5.49
C LEU A 208 -9.28 4.88 5.78
N TRP A 209 -9.14 5.41 6.99
CA TRP A 209 -7.95 6.11 7.45
C TRP A 209 -7.26 5.33 8.58
N PRO A 210 -6.18 4.58 8.28
CA PRO A 210 -5.60 3.66 9.24
C PRO A 210 -4.64 4.34 10.22
N LEU A 211 -4.90 4.19 11.52
CA LEU A 211 -3.96 4.43 12.61
C LEU A 211 -3.49 3.08 13.17
N ILE A 212 -2.49 2.52 12.50
CA ILE A 212 -1.93 1.20 12.79
C ILE A 212 -0.41 1.35 12.92
N SER A 213 0.19 0.62 13.86
CA SER A 213 1.64 0.52 14.05
C SER A 213 2.03 -0.92 14.33
N THR A 214 3.33 -1.19 14.37
CA THR A 214 3.83 -2.49 14.85
C THR A 214 3.71 -2.57 16.37
N VAL A 215 3.66 -3.78 16.92
CA VAL A 215 3.73 -3.96 18.39
C VAL A 215 5.06 -3.45 18.95
N HIS A 216 5.01 -2.50 19.88
CA HIS A 216 6.20 -1.90 20.49
C HIS A 216 6.50 -2.41 21.90
N GLN A 217 5.48 -2.86 22.63
CA GLN A 217 5.64 -3.41 23.96
C GLN A 217 6.20 -4.84 23.95
N THR A 218 6.92 -5.18 25.00
CA THR A 218 7.36 -6.54 25.30
C THR A 218 6.37 -7.23 26.23
N ALA A 219 6.45 -8.56 26.34
CA ALA A 219 5.70 -9.28 27.37
C ALA A 219 6.26 -9.08 28.78
N GLU A 220 7.42 -8.43 28.93
CA GLU A 220 8.03 -8.17 30.24
C GLU A 220 7.51 -6.87 30.85
N THR A 221 7.35 -6.88 32.16
CA THR A 221 7.10 -5.67 32.97
C THR A 221 8.23 -5.43 33.96
N GLY A 222 8.27 -4.22 34.52
CA GLY A 222 9.14 -3.90 35.64
C GLY A 222 8.79 -4.73 36.88
N SER A 223 9.78 -5.07 37.69
CA SER A 223 9.57 -5.84 38.93
C SER A 223 8.95 -5.02 40.08
N ASN A 224 8.52 -3.79 39.81
CA ASN A 224 7.86 -2.93 40.78
C ASN A 224 6.38 -3.28 40.93
N GLU A 225 5.74 -2.76 41.98
CA GLU A 225 4.32 -3.00 42.24
C GLU A 225 3.41 -2.51 41.11
N GLN A 226 3.85 -1.48 40.38
CA GLN A 226 3.15 -0.90 39.23
C GLN A 226 3.31 -1.70 37.95
N GLN A 227 4.14 -2.77 37.93
CA GLN A 227 4.45 -3.56 36.74
C GLN A 227 4.75 -2.70 35.51
N THR A 228 5.71 -1.78 35.65
CA THR A 228 6.03 -0.77 34.62
C THR A 228 6.19 -1.40 33.22
N PRO A 229 5.42 -0.95 32.21
CA PRO A 229 5.52 -1.45 30.84
C PRO A 229 6.94 -1.30 30.26
N VAL A 230 7.37 -2.30 29.48
CA VAL A 230 8.69 -2.31 28.84
C VAL A 230 8.53 -2.34 27.32
N PHE A 231 9.07 -1.32 26.66
CA PHE A 231 9.09 -1.14 25.22
C PHE A 231 10.38 -1.69 24.62
N ARG A 232 10.30 -2.22 23.40
CA ARG A 232 11.45 -2.77 22.66
C ARG A 232 12.48 -1.70 22.30
N ASN A 233 12.01 -0.50 22.00
CA ASN A 233 12.82 0.66 21.59
C ASN A 233 11.96 1.95 21.69
N ASP A 234 12.51 3.07 21.21
CA ASP A 234 11.85 4.39 21.18
C ASP A 234 11.14 4.68 19.83
N ASP A 235 10.88 3.68 18.98
CA ASP A 235 10.34 3.94 17.64
C ASP A 235 8.90 4.46 17.69
N LEU A 236 8.05 3.95 18.58
CA LEU A 236 6.70 4.52 18.78
C LEU A 236 6.76 6.02 19.11
N ALA A 237 7.70 6.41 19.98
CA ALA A 237 7.88 7.83 20.33
C ALA A 237 8.21 8.68 19.10
N LYS A 238 9.00 8.16 18.16
CA LYS A 238 9.30 8.86 16.90
C LYS A 238 8.08 8.94 15.98
N GLU A 239 7.22 7.92 15.97
CA GLU A 239 6.02 7.93 15.12
C GLU A 239 4.98 8.95 15.58
N ILE A 240 4.82 9.15 16.90
CA ILE A 240 3.84 10.08 17.50
C ILE A 240 4.40 11.48 17.81
N SER A 241 5.72 11.68 17.66
CA SER A 241 6.33 13.01 17.82
C SER A 241 6.03 13.90 16.61
N PRO A 242 6.11 15.24 16.74
CA PRO A 242 5.88 16.16 15.62
C PRO A 242 6.66 15.78 14.36
N GLY A 243 5.96 15.64 13.24
CA GLY A 243 6.50 15.22 11.95
C GLY A 243 6.68 13.69 11.80
N GLY A 244 6.39 12.92 12.84
CA GLY A 244 6.32 11.47 12.82
C GLY A 244 5.14 10.96 11.99
N ARG A 245 5.18 9.68 11.62
CA ARG A 245 4.18 9.07 10.73
C ARG A 245 2.76 9.13 11.31
N LEU A 246 2.58 8.77 12.58
CA LEU A 246 1.27 8.76 13.25
C LEU A 246 0.81 10.18 13.63
N ASP A 247 1.75 11.07 13.94
CA ASP A 247 1.48 12.50 14.13
C ASP A 247 0.92 13.15 12.84
N GLN A 248 1.54 12.86 11.69
CA GLN A 248 1.04 13.35 10.40
C GLN A 248 -0.30 12.73 10.01
N LEU A 249 -0.49 11.42 10.21
CA LEU A 249 -1.78 10.76 9.95
C LEU A 249 -2.91 11.38 10.79
N LEU A 250 -2.65 11.66 12.07
CA LEU A 250 -3.62 12.33 12.93
C LEU A 250 -3.90 13.76 12.46
N SER A 251 -2.84 14.54 12.26
CA SER A 251 -2.93 15.96 11.88
C SER A 251 -3.65 16.18 10.54
N LEU A 252 -3.43 15.29 9.56
CA LEU A 252 -4.08 15.36 8.25
C LEU A 252 -5.51 14.81 8.31
N GLY A 253 -5.70 13.67 8.98
CA GLY A 253 -7.00 13.00 9.06
C GLY A 253 -8.08 13.83 9.74
N LYS A 254 -7.71 14.73 10.66
CA LYS A 254 -8.69 15.56 11.39
C LYS A 254 -9.52 16.50 10.50
N GLU A 255 -8.96 16.93 9.36
CA GLU A 255 -9.63 17.83 8.42
C GLU A 255 -10.48 17.07 7.38
N LEU A 256 -10.51 15.73 7.45
CA LEU A 256 -11.11 14.87 6.44
C LEU A 256 -12.38 14.16 6.94
N ASP A 257 -13.27 13.85 6.01
CA ASP A 257 -14.44 12.98 6.25
C ASP A 257 -14.08 11.53 5.93
N VAL A 258 -13.46 10.88 6.91
CA VAL A 258 -12.93 9.50 6.82
C VAL A 258 -13.50 8.62 7.93
N THR A 259 -13.50 7.31 7.71
CA THR A 259 -13.70 6.32 8.76
C THR A 259 -12.33 5.96 9.36
N TRP A 260 -12.13 6.20 10.65
CA TRP A 260 -10.88 5.86 11.34
C TRP A 260 -10.81 4.35 11.55
N VAL A 261 -9.71 3.73 11.12
CA VAL A 261 -9.45 2.31 11.40
C VAL A 261 -8.26 2.21 12.33
N ILE A 262 -8.52 1.84 13.59
CA ILE A 262 -7.54 1.96 14.67
C ILE A 262 -7.15 0.57 15.16
N ASP A 263 -5.85 0.34 15.32
CA ASP A 263 -5.35 -0.81 16.10
C ASP A 263 -5.40 -0.49 17.60
N PRO A 264 -6.17 -1.24 18.41
CA PRO A 264 -6.21 -1.04 19.85
C PRO A 264 -4.85 -1.22 20.56
N ASP A 265 -3.91 -2.02 20.02
CA ASP A 265 -2.56 -2.14 20.61
C ASP A 265 -1.79 -0.82 20.54
N LEU A 266 -2.00 -0.04 19.47
CA LEU A 266 -1.44 1.30 19.36
C LEU A 266 -1.96 2.19 20.49
N LEU A 267 -3.28 2.20 20.73
CA LEU A 267 -3.90 3.00 21.79
C LEU A 267 -3.36 2.59 23.17
N ALA A 268 -3.37 1.29 23.48
CA ALA A 268 -2.85 0.77 24.73
C ALA A 268 -1.36 1.09 24.92
N SER A 269 -0.58 1.07 23.83
CA SER A 269 0.85 1.40 23.86
C SER A 269 1.12 2.88 24.08
N VAL A 270 0.37 3.78 23.44
CA VAL A 270 0.54 5.21 23.70
C VAL A 270 0.02 5.57 25.10
N ASP A 271 -1.06 4.96 25.59
CA ASP A 271 -1.55 5.16 26.96
C ASP A 271 -0.51 4.69 28.00
N ALA A 272 0.09 3.51 27.79
CA ALA A 272 1.21 3.04 28.61
C ALA A 272 2.40 4.02 28.59
N MET A 273 2.72 4.61 27.43
CA MET A 273 3.77 5.64 27.32
C MET A 273 3.42 6.97 27.99
N ALA A 274 2.14 7.30 28.17
CA ALA A 274 1.71 8.49 28.90
C ALA A 274 2.02 8.37 30.41
N GLY A 275 2.16 7.14 30.91
CA GLY A 275 2.61 6.81 32.26
C GLY A 275 4.13 6.65 32.40
N SER A 276 4.56 6.02 33.50
CA SER A 276 5.95 5.60 33.66
C SER A 276 6.19 4.32 32.86
N TYR A 277 7.12 4.37 31.90
CA TYR A 277 7.50 3.23 31.07
C TYR A 277 9.03 3.07 31.00
N SER A 278 9.50 1.90 30.55
CA SER A 278 10.92 1.62 30.33
C SER A 278 11.20 1.14 28.91
N ILE A 279 12.43 1.31 28.46
CA ILE A 279 12.91 0.87 27.14
C ILE A 279 13.99 -0.19 27.36
N GLN A 280 13.87 -1.30 26.66
CA GLN A 280 14.85 -2.38 26.64
C GLN A 280 16.07 -1.96 25.80
N ASN A 281 17.26 -2.07 26.39
CA ASN A 281 18.53 -1.86 25.69
C ASN A 281 19.07 -3.18 25.15
N GLY A 282 19.93 -3.12 24.12
CA GLY A 282 20.53 -4.32 23.50
C GLY A 282 21.37 -5.20 24.45
N ASN A 283 21.76 -4.68 25.62
CA ASN A 283 22.46 -5.43 26.67
C ASN A 283 21.51 -6.03 27.74
N GLY A 284 20.20 -5.96 27.53
CA GLY A 284 19.17 -6.44 28.47
C GLY A 284 18.85 -5.48 29.63
N SER A 285 19.58 -4.37 29.79
CA SER A 285 19.24 -3.34 30.77
C SER A 285 17.99 -2.55 30.34
N LYS A 286 17.33 -1.91 31.31
CA LYS A 286 16.13 -1.09 31.08
C LYS A 286 16.45 0.36 31.41
N THR A 287 16.03 1.29 30.56
CA THR A 287 16.14 2.74 30.81
C THR A 287 14.75 3.37 30.90
N ALA A 288 14.58 4.38 31.74
CA ALA A 288 13.31 5.07 31.86
C ALA A 288 13.00 5.83 30.56
N GLY A 289 11.77 5.66 30.07
CA GLY A 289 11.22 6.40 28.96
C GLY A 289 11.05 7.89 29.28
N LYS A 290 11.11 8.75 28.25
CA LYS A 290 11.12 10.21 28.41
C LYS A 290 10.02 10.94 27.64
N ASN A 291 9.19 10.23 26.87
CA ASN A 291 8.26 10.82 25.91
C ASN A 291 6.80 10.86 26.41
N GLN A 292 6.59 10.93 27.72
CA GLN A 292 5.26 10.94 28.34
C GLN A 292 4.41 12.14 27.87
N ALA A 293 5.04 13.31 27.76
CA ALA A 293 4.34 14.53 27.32
C ALA A 293 3.86 14.40 25.87
N VAL A 294 4.68 13.81 24.99
CA VAL A 294 4.32 13.57 23.59
C VAL A 294 3.15 12.59 23.50
N ALA A 295 3.20 11.48 24.25
CA ALA A 295 2.11 10.50 24.30
C ALA A 295 0.78 11.12 24.77
N LYS A 296 0.80 11.92 25.84
CA LYS A 296 -0.40 12.62 26.33
C LYS A 296 -0.97 13.60 25.32
N GLN A 297 -0.10 14.37 24.65
CA GLN A 297 -0.54 15.34 23.66
C GLN A 297 -1.19 14.64 22.46
N TRP A 298 -0.54 13.58 21.95
CA TRP A 298 -1.06 12.84 20.81
C TRP A 298 -2.40 12.16 21.12
N LEU A 299 -2.56 11.55 22.30
CA LEU A 299 -3.85 10.97 22.73
C LEU A 299 -4.95 12.02 22.87
N ALA A 300 -4.65 13.17 23.47
CA ALA A 300 -5.63 14.26 23.62
C ALA A 300 -6.08 14.82 22.26
N GLU A 301 -5.18 14.91 21.29
CA GLU A 301 -5.54 15.32 19.93
C GLU A 301 -6.35 14.23 19.20
N LEU A 302 -6.01 12.96 19.39
CA LEU A 302 -6.76 11.84 18.82
C LEU A 302 -8.19 11.79 19.38
N GLU A 303 -8.35 11.82 20.71
CA GLU A 303 -9.64 11.80 21.40
C GLU A 303 -10.56 12.91 20.86
N LYS A 304 -10.06 14.14 20.80
CA LYS A 304 -10.80 15.28 20.24
C LYS A 304 -11.16 15.10 18.77
N THR A 305 -10.28 14.47 17.98
CA THR A 305 -10.47 14.32 16.53
C THR A 305 -11.57 13.33 16.20
N VAL A 306 -11.78 12.31 17.04
CA VAL A 306 -12.67 11.18 16.73
C VAL A 306 -14.03 11.23 17.43
N GLU A 307 -14.30 12.24 18.27
CA GLU A 307 -15.54 12.35 19.07
C GLU A 307 -16.82 12.18 18.25
N ASP A 308 -16.86 12.76 17.05
CA ASP A 308 -18.02 12.72 16.12
C ASP A 308 -17.74 11.90 14.84
N LYS A 309 -16.75 11.02 14.86
CA LYS A 309 -16.34 10.23 13.69
C LYS A 309 -16.57 8.73 13.92
N GLU A 310 -16.83 8.00 12.84
CA GLU A 310 -16.89 6.54 12.92
C GLU A 310 -15.48 5.96 13.16
N ILE A 311 -15.36 5.12 14.20
CA ILE A 311 -14.17 4.32 14.46
C ILE A 311 -14.49 2.85 14.22
N VAL A 312 -13.66 2.21 13.42
CA VAL A 312 -13.56 0.76 13.30
C VAL A 312 -12.34 0.31 14.08
N ALA A 313 -12.55 -0.47 15.13
CA ALA A 313 -11.47 -1.06 15.90
C ALA A 313 -11.10 -2.43 15.31
N LEU A 314 -9.83 -2.60 14.97
CA LEU A 314 -9.28 -3.90 14.60
C LEU A 314 -9.18 -4.80 15.84
N PRO A 315 -9.03 -6.12 15.68
CA PRO A 315 -8.63 -6.96 16.82
C PRO A 315 -7.30 -6.46 17.38
N PHE A 316 -7.14 -6.53 18.70
CA PHE A 316 -5.94 -6.04 19.39
C PHE A 316 -4.66 -6.60 18.75
N ALA A 317 -3.73 -5.71 18.37
CA ALA A 317 -2.47 -6.01 17.70
C ALA A 317 -2.60 -6.61 16.29
N ASP A 318 -3.76 -6.40 15.64
CA ASP A 318 -4.06 -6.73 14.25
C ASP A 318 -3.53 -8.09 13.74
N PRO A 319 -3.97 -9.23 14.32
CA PRO A 319 -3.47 -10.55 13.94
C PRO A 319 -3.74 -10.87 12.47
N ASP A 320 -2.77 -11.50 11.80
CA ASP A 320 -2.93 -11.92 10.41
C ASP A 320 -3.96 -13.06 10.26
N LEU A 321 -5.15 -12.68 9.80
CA LEU A 321 -6.28 -13.58 9.57
C LEU A 321 -5.98 -14.68 8.55
N ALA A 322 -5.15 -14.42 7.53
CA ALA A 322 -4.80 -15.42 6.52
C ALA A 322 -3.86 -16.47 7.10
N SER A 323 -2.84 -16.03 7.84
CA SER A 323 -1.96 -16.93 8.60
C SER A 323 -2.75 -17.83 9.55
N LEU A 324 -3.70 -17.26 10.31
CA LEU A 324 -4.57 -18.03 11.19
C LEU A 324 -5.45 -19.02 10.42
N ALA A 325 -6.08 -18.59 9.32
CA ALA A 325 -6.99 -19.42 8.54
C ALA A 325 -6.31 -20.59 7.82
N HIS A 326 -5.12 -20.37 7.28
CA HIS A 326 -4.39 -21.38 6.52
C HIS A 326 -3.54 -22.27 7.41
N ASN A 327 -2.88 -21.71 8.42
CA ASN A 327 -1.82 -22.39 9.18
C ASN A 327 -2.11 -22.53 10.68
N GLY A 328 -2.92 -21.63 11.27
CA GLY A 328 -3.20 -21.62 12.71
C GLY A 328 -4.46 -22.39 13.15
N LYS A 329 -5.45 -22.56 12.27
CA LYS A 329 -6.79 -23.10 12.63
C LYS A 329 -6.79 -24.48 13.29
N ASN A 330 -5.77 -25.30 13.01
CA ASN A 330 -5.66 -26.67 13.51
C ASN A 330 -4.80 -26.74 14.79
N VAL A 331 -4.21 -25.61 15.22
CA VAL A 331 -3.43 -25.52 16.44
C VAL A 331 -4.35 -25.04 17.57
N THR A 332 -4.46 -25.87 18.61
CA THR A 332 -5.29 -25.62 19.79
C THR A 332 -5.11 -24.20 20.34
N GLY A 333 -6.20 -23.52 20.67
CA GLY A 333 -6.18 -22.17 21.27
C GLY A 333 -6.00 -21.00 20.28
N SER A 334 -5.56 -21.24 19.04
CA SER A 334 -5.28 -20.13 18.10
C SER A 334 -6.50 -19.26 17.79
N LEU A 335 -7.69 -19.86 17.64
CA LEU A 335 -8.92 -19.12 17.35
C LEU A 335 -9.51 -18.44 18.60
N SER A 336 -9.32 -18.99 19.80
CA SER A 336 -9.77 -18.32 21.02
C SER A 336 -8.97 -17.05 21.27
N HIS A 337 -7.66 -17.05 21.01
CA HIS A 337 -6.83 -15.84 21.13
C HIS A 337 -7.27 -14.71 20.19
N LEU A 338 -7.74 -15.04 18.98
CA LEU A 338 -8.31 -14.04 18.08
C LEU A 338 -9.60 -13.45 18.66
N LYS A 339 -10.46 -14.28 19.27
CA LYS A 339 -11.69 -13.82 19.93
C LYS A 339 -11.38 -12.91 21.13
N ASP A 340 -10.40 -13.30 21.96
CA ASP A 340 -9.94 -12.48 23.09
C ASP A 340 -9.41 -11.12 22.60
N ALA A 341 -8.64 -11.11 21.51
CA ALA A 341 -8.14 -9.87 20.90
C ALA A 341 -9.28 -8.97 20.39
N THR A 342 -10.35 -9.54 19.83
CA THR A 342 -11.55 -8.76 19.45
C THR A 342 -12.31 -8.23 20.66
N ASP A 343 -12.44 -9.03 21.72
CA ASP A 343 -13.18 -8.62 22.93
C ASP A 343 -12.48 -7.47 23.67
N VAL A 344 -11.15 -7.49 23.72
CA VAL A 344 -10.35 -6.43 24.34
C VAL A 344 -10.26 -5.17 23.47
N ALA A 345 -10.48 -5.28 22.16
CA ALA A 345 -10.44 -4.14 21.24
C ALA A 345 -11.45 -3.05 21.64
N ALA A 346 -12.71 -3.44 21.87
CA ALA A 346 -13.78 -2.51 22.21
C ALA A 346 -13.50 -1.78 23.53
N SER A 347 -13.15 -2.53 24.58
CA SER A 347 -12.88 -1.96 25.90
C SER A 347 -11.66 -1.05 25.91
N THR A 348 -10.63 -1.37 25.14
CA THR A 348 -9.43 -0.52 25.01
C THR A 348 -9.78 0.83 24.39
N VAL A 349 -10.51 0.83 23.28
CA VAL A 349 -10.91 2.07 22.60
C VAL A 349 -11.87 2.89 23.47
N GLU A 350 -12.88 2.26 24.08
CA GLU A 350 -13.81 2.96 24.98
C GLU A 350 -13.09 3.55 26.21
N THR A 351 -12.07 2.87 26.73
CA THR A 351 -11.29 3.34 27.88
C THR A 351 -10.38 4.52 27.52
N VAL A 352 -9.70 4.46 26.37
CA VAL A 352 -8.69 5.45 25.99
C VAL A 352 -9.29 6.65 25.26
N LEU A 353 -10.30 6.44 24.41
CA LEU A 353 -10.89 7.48 23.55
C LEU A 353 -12.32 7.87 23.96
N HIS A 354 -12.92 7.21 24.95
CA HIS A 354 -14.26 7.52 25.48
C HIS A 354 -15.40 7.47 24.45
N VAL A 355 -15.18 6.75 23.35
CA VAL A 355 -16.13 6.56 22.25
C VAL A 355 -16.31 5.08 21.97
N LYS A 356 -17.51 4.71 21.47
CA LYS A 356 -17.84 3.32 21.16
C LYS A 356 -17.38 2.97 19.74
N PRO A 357 -16.44 2.04 19.55
CA PRO A 357 -16.04 1.61 18.22
C PRO A 357 -17.01 0.58 17.61
N SER A 358 -16.93 0.45 16.29
CA SER A 358 -17.43 -0.71 15.55
C SER A 358 -16.36 -1.82 15.54
N THR A 359 -16.72 -3.02 15.98
CA THR A 359 -15.86 -4.23 15.97
C THR A 359 -16.40 -5.34 15.07
N ASP A 360 -17.46 -5.05 14.30
CA ASP A 360 -18.13 -6.00 13.41
C ASP A 360 -17.44 -6.14 12.04
N PHE A 361 -16.33 -5.41 11.84
CA PHE A 361 -15.51 -5.45 10.63
C PHE A 361 -14.21 -6.23 10.84
N ALA A 362 -13.89 -7.11 9.89
CA ALA A 362 -12.57 -7.69 9.72
C ALA A 362 -11.93 -7.14 8.45
N TRP A 363 -10.65 -6.78 8.52
CA TRP A 363 -9.91 -6.27 7.36
C TRP A 363 -8.68 -7.14 7.09
N PRO A 364 -8.81 -8.22 6.30
CA PRO A 364 -7.68 -9.03 5.86
C PRO A 364 -6.63 -8.21 5.08
N ALA A 365 -5.38 -8.66 5.09
CA ALA A 365 -4.29 -8.05 4.33
C ALA A 365 -4.68 -7.92 2.84
N ASP A 366 -4.49 -6.72 2.28
CA ASP A 366 -4.88 -6.37 0.90
C ASP A 366 -6.36 -6.61 0.54
N GLY A 367 -7.24 -6.83 1.53
CA GLY A 367 -8.61 -7.28 1.28
C GLY A 367 -8.68 -8.64 0.57
N ALA A 368 -7.60 -9.44 0.66
CA ALA A 368 -7.52 -10.76 0.06
C ALA A 368 -8.32 -11.76 0.92
N VAL A 369 -9.31 -12.38 0.30
CA VAL A 369 -10.26 -13.27 1.00
C VAL A 369 -10.33 -14.64 0.35
N ASP A 370 -10.61 -15.64 1.18
CA ASP A 370 -11.05 -16.97 0.78
C ASP A 370 -12.05 -17.51 1.84
N PRO A 371 -12.69 -18.68 1.64
CA PRO A 371 -13.72 -19.15 2.55
C PRO A 371 -13.20 -19.43 3.96
N SER A 372 -11.92 -19.79 4.11
CA SER A 372 -11.31 -20.03 5.41
C SER A 372 -11.00 -18.74 6.16
N ILE A 373 -10.54 -17.70 5.45
CA ILE A 373 -10.31 -16.36 6.01
C ILE A 373 -11.61 -15.75 6.51
N VAL A 374 -12.67 -15.82 5.69
CA VAL A 374 -14.01 -15.33 6.07
C VAL A 374 -14.56 -16.11 7.28
N LYS A 375 -14.34 -17.42 7.35
CA LYS A 375 -14.73 -18.24 8.51
C LYS A 375 -13.98 -17.85 9.78
N VAL A 376 -12.68 -17.55 9.70
CA VAL A 376 -11.90 -17.10 10.86
C VAL A 376 -12.38 -15.73 11.33
N ALA A 377 -12.55 -14.77 10.41
CA ALA A 377 -13.08 -13.45 10.72
C ALA A 377 -14.44 -13.52 11.45
N THR A 378 -15.36 -14.31 10.92
CA THR A 378 -16.70 -14.50 11.51
C THR A 378 -16.67 -15.23 12.85
N SER A 379 -15.76 -16.18 13.04
CA SER A 379 -15.59 -16.84 14.35
C SER A 379 -15.10 -15.89 15.45
N ALA A 380 -14.45 -14.79 15.05
CA ALA A 380 -13.96 -13.75 15.95
C ALA A 380 -14.99 -12.63 16.22
N GLY A 381 -16.19 -12.71 15.63
CA GLY A 381 -17.28 -11.76 15.87
C GLY A 381 -17.58 -10.79 14.71
N ALA A 382 -16.77 -10.76 13.65
CA ALA A 382 -17.00 -9.88 12.52
C ALA A 382 -18.03 -10.46 11.52
N ASP A 383 -19.12 -9.75 11.26
CA ASP A 383 -20.09 -10.11 10.21
C ASP A 383 -19.86 -9.33 8.90
N LYS A 384 -18.93 -8.37 8.91
CA LYS A 384 -18.47 -7.62 7.73
C LYS A 384 -17.01 -7.90 7.46
N VAL A 385 -16.67 -8.22 6.21
CA VAL A 385 -15.28 -8.46 5.80
C VAL A 385 -14.90 -7.47 4.71
N ILE A 386 -13.92 -6.61 4.99
CA ILE A 386 -13.40 -5.65 4.03
C ILE A 386 -12.52 -6.40 3.03
N ALA A 387 -13.05 -6.61 1.82
CA ALA A 387 -12.37 -7.25 0.71
C ALA A 387 -11.97 -6.20 -0.33
N ARG A 388 -11.20 -6.58 -1.35
CA ARG A 388 -10.84 -5.69 -2.47
C ARG A 388 -11.27 -6.30 -3.80
N SER A 389 -11.63 -5.46 -4.78
CA SER A 389 -12.20 -5.92 -6.06
C SER A 389 -11.23 -6.72 -6.94
N ASP A 390 -9.93 -6.72 -6.65
CA ASP A 390 -8.93 -7.60 -7.25
C ASP A 390 -8.89 -9.00 -6.62
N SER A 391 -9.41 -9.17 -5.39
CA SER A 391 -9.68 -10.46 -4.76
C SER A 391 -11.08 -10.98 -5.10
N LEU A 392 -12.11 -10.13 -4.95
CA LEU A 392 -13.50 -10.46 -5.29
C LEU A 392 -13.90 -9.85 -6.65
N LYS A 393 -13.40 -10.45 -7.74
CA LYS A 393 -13.60 -9.93 -9.10
C LYS A 393 -15.04 -10.10 -9.59
N GLU A 394 -15.51 -9.11 -10.33
CA GLU A 394 -16.84 -9.12 -10.94
C GLU A 394 -16.93 -10.17 -12.07
N THR A 395 -17.95 -11.05 -12.00
CA THR A 395 -18.19 -12.10 -13.02
C THR A 395 -19.51 -11.91 -13.77
N GLY A 396 -20.34 -10.94 -13.35
CA GLY A 396 -21.68 -10.70 -13.88
C GLY A 396 -21.74 -9.84 -15.14
N GLY A 397 -20.59 -9.43 -15.71
CA GLY A 397 -20.55 -8.58 -16.91
C GLY A 397 -21.07 -7.16 -16.69
N LEU A 398 -20.91 -6.62 -15.48
CA LEU A 398 -21.29 -5.24 -15.17
C LEU A 398 -20.43 -4.25 -15.95
N SER A 399 -21.05 -3.23 -16.54
CA SER A 399 -20.38 -2.12 -17.24
C SER A 399 -19.93 -0.99 -16.30
N TYR A 400 -20.30 -1.07 -15.02
CA TYR A 400 -20.05 -0.06 -14.01
C TYR A 400 -19.43 -0.69 -12.76
N THR A 401 -18.83 0.16 -11.93
CA THR A 401 -18.32 -0.22 -10.60
C THR A 401 -19.51 -0.36 -9.64
N PRO A 402 -19.81 -1.57 -9.12
CA PRO A 402 -20.93 -1.79 -8.21
C PRO A 402 -20.66 -1.22 -6.80
N SER A 403 -21.72 -0.95 -6.02
CA SER A 403 -21.65 -0.46 -4.64
C SER A 403 -20.83 -1.39 -3.74
N ALA A 404 -20.27 -1.02 -2.60
CA ALA A 404 -19.32 -1.88 -1.89
C ALA A 404 -19.95 -3.15 -1.26
N ALA A 405 -21.19 -3.08 -0.78
CA ALA A 405 -21.82 -4.18 -0.05
C ALA A 405 -22.13 -5.41 -0.93
N ARG A 406 -21.62 -6.58 -0.52
CA ARG A 406 -21.87 -7.89 -1.13
C ARG A 406 -22.35 -8.90 -0.08
N PRO A 407 -23.60 -9.35 -0.10
CA PRO A 407 -24.04 -10.43 0.77
C PRO A 407 -23.39 -11.74 0.30
N VAL A 408 -22.45 -12.29 1.07
CA VAL A 408 -21.66 -13.49 0.68
C VAL A 408 -22.16 -14.79 1.30
N GLY A 409 -23.28 -14.72 2.02
CA GLY A 409 -23.93 -15.86 2.67
C GLY A 409 -23.60 -15.97 4.16
N GLY A 410 -24.36 -16.79 4.89
CA GLY A 410 -24.13 -17.04 6.33
C GLY A 410 -24.37 -15.83 7.25
N GLY A 411 -25.08 -14.80 6.77
CA GLY A 411 -25.24 -13.53 7.47
C GLY A 411 -24.07 -12.56 7.26
N THR A 412 -23.02 -12.96 6.52
CA THR A 412 -21.83 -12.14 6.29
C THR A 412 -21.97 -11.24 5.07
N THR A 413 -21.47 -10.02 5.19
CA THR A 413 -21.35 -9.06 4.09
C THR A 413 -19.88 -8.79 3.78
N ALA A 414 -19.43 -9.06 2.56
CA ALA A 414 -18.17 -8.51 2.11
C ALA A 414 -18.37 -7.04 1.71
N VAL A 415 -17.54 -6.15 2.25
CA VAL A 415 -17.48 -4.74 1.87
C VAL A 415 -16.30 -4.61 0.90
N VAL A 416 -16.61 -4.60 -0.39
CA VAL A 416 -15.60 -4.66 -1.45
C VAL A 416 -15.10 -3.27 -1.76
N ALA A 417 -13.88 -2.98 -1.34
CA ALA A 417 -13.17 -1.78 -1.69
C ALA A 417 -12.73 -1.79 -3.16
N ASP A 418 -12.75 -0.62 -3.80
CA ASP A 418 -12.31 -0.45 -5.18
C ASP A 418 -10.78 -0.55 -5.28
N ALA A 419 -10.26 -1.54 -6.01
CA ALA A 419 -8.83 -1.79 -6.06
C ALA A 419 -8.02 -0.63 -6.65
N PRO A 420 -8.36 -0.05 -7.83
CA PRO A 420 -7.58 1.06 -8.38
C PRO A 420 -7.53 2.30 -7.50
N LEU A 421 -8.61 2.64 -6.79
CA LEU A 421 -8.58 3.73 -5.81
C LEU A 421 -7.78 3.36 -4.55
N SER A 422 -7.93 2.13 -4.06
CA SER A 422 -7.27 1.64 -2.84
C SER A 422 -5.76 1.47 -2.99
N THR A 423 -5.25 1.29 -4.20
CA THR A 423 -3.82 1.14 -4.46
C THR A 423 -3.16 2.40 -5.05
N ALA A 424 -3.93 3.49 -5.23
CA ALA A 424 -3.48 4.71 -5.89
C ALA A 424 -2.24 5.34 -5.25
N PHE A 425 -2.05 5.16 -3.94
CA PHE A 425 -0.97 5.76 -3.16
C PHE A 425 0.07 4.75 -2.67
N GLN A 426 0.10 3.56 -3.28
CA GLN A 426 1.18 2.59 -3.03
C GLN A 426 2.46 3.03 -3.75
N GLY A 427 3.62 2.71 -3.16
CA GLY A 427 4.93 3.09 -3.69
C GLY A 427 5.51 4.35 -3.04
N ASP A 428 6.55 4.89 -3.66
CA ASP A 428 7.29 6.03 -3.14
C ASP A 428 6.61 7.35 -3.50
N MET A 429 6.07 8.03 -2.48
CA MET A 429 5.42 9.34 -2.60
C MET A 429 6.31 10.50 -2.13
N THR A 430 7.62 10.28 -1.99
CA THR A 430 8.56 11.35 -1.60
C THR A 430 8.87 12.33 -2.72
N LYS A 431 8.56 11.96 -3.98
CA LYS A 431 8.77 12.81 -5.15
C LYS A 431 7.46 13.53 -5.52
N ALA A 432 7.59 14.80 -5.88
CA ALA A 432 6.45 15.61 -6.30
C ALA A 432 5.73 15.01 -7.53
N ASP A 433 6.48 14.49 -8.50
CA ASP A 433 5.94 13.79 -9.68
C ASP A 433 5.05 12.59 -9.32
N THR A 434 5.54 11.67 -8.49
CA THR A 434 4.75 10.49 -8.13
C THR A 434 3.50 10.86 -7.34
N SER A 435 3.61 11.84 -6.43
CA SER A 435 2.48 12.39 -5.67
C SER A 435 1.43 13.04 -6.57
N THR A 436 1.84 13.96 -7.46
CA THR A 436 0.95 14.68 -8.37
C THR A 436 0.21 13.73 -9.31
N LEU A 437 0.93 12.75 -9.89
CA LEU A 437 0.33 11.75 -10.77
C LEU A 437 -0.67 10.84 -10.01
N ALA A 438 -0.35 10.46 -8.77
CA ALA A 438 -1.22 9.64 -7.94
C ALA A 438 -2.53 10.38 -7.58
N VAL A 439 -2.44 11.64 -7.17
CA VAL A 439 -3.59 12.50 -6.86
C VAL A 439 -4.51 12.61 -8.07
N GLN A 440 -3.97 12.98 -9.24
CA GLN A 440 -4.79 13.15 -10.45
C GLN A 440 -5.40 11.84 -10.92
N ARG A 441 -4.66 10.72 -10.84
CA ARG A 441 -5.20 9.39 -11.17
C ARG A 441 -6.32 9.00 -10.22
N PHE A 442 -6.21 9.26 -8.93
CA PHE A 442 -7.26 8.99 -7.94
C PHE A 442 -8.53 9.79 -8.24
N LEU A 443 -8.40 11.10 -8.47
CA LEU A 443 -9.53 11.97 -8.79
C LEU A 443 -10.21 11.56 -10.10
N ALA A 444 -9.43 11.30 -11.15
CA ALA A 444 -9.90 10.78 -12.43
C ALA A 444 -10.68 9.47 -12.29
N GLN A 445 -10.15 8.49 -11.55
CA GLN A 445 -10.83 7.23 -11.29
C GLN A 445 -12.13 7.45 -10.52
N SER A 446 -12.16 8.35 -9.54
CA SER A 446 -13.36 8.65 -8.74
C SER A 446 -14.47 9.32 -9.56
N LEU A 447 -14.12 10.28 -10.43
CA LEU A 447 -15.08 10.91 -11.33
C LEU A 447 -15.60 9.89 -12.35
N MET A 448 -14.71 9.09 -12.93
CA MET A 448 -15.09 8.07 -13.90
C MET A 448 -16.05 7.04 -13.30
N ILE A 449 -15.91 6.67 -12.02
CA ILE A 449 -16.91 5.83 -11.36
C ILE A 449 -18.29 6.48 -11.42
N SER A 450 -18.40 7.78 -11.10
CA SER A 450 -19.68 8.50 -11.18
C SER A 450 -20.26 8.50 -12.60
N LEU A 451 -19.41 8.74 -13.60
CA LEU A 451 -19.80 8.78 -15.02
C LEU A 451 -20.22 7.42 -15.62
N GLN A 452 -19.81 6.29 -15.03
CA GLN A 452 -20.18 4.95 -15.53
C GLN A 452 -21.70 4.68 -15.48
N ASP A 453 -22.41 5.28 -14.51
CA ASP A 453 -23.85 5.13 -14.32
C ASP A 453 -24.36 6.35 -13.52
N PRO A 454 -24.55 7.51 -14.18
CA PRO A 454 -24.81 8.79 -13.51
C PRO A 454 -26.13 8.82 -12.73
N ASP A 455 -27.15 8.11 -13.21
CA ASP A 455 -28.48 8.07 -12.58
C ASP A 455 -28.52 7.21 -11.30
N LYS A 456 -27.43 6.48 -11.03
CA LYS A 456 -27.35 5.52 -9.94
C LYS A 456 -26.36 5.96 -8.87
N GLN A 457 -26.91 6.45 -7.76
CA GLN A 457 -26.14 6.69 -6.55
C GLN A 457 -25.58 5.38 -6.00
N ARG A 458 -24.26 5.22 -6.09
CA ARG A 458 -23.52 4.05 -5.60
C ARG A 458 -22.73 4.41 -4.35
N SER A 459 -22.42 3.39 -3.55
CA SER A 459 -21.55 3.51 -2.37
C SER A 459 -20.22 2.86 -2.66
N ILE A 460 -19.12 3.62 -2.68
CA ILE A 460 -17.78 3.18 -3.03
C ILE A 460 -16.90 3.24 -1.79
N VAL A 461 -16.20 2.16 -1.49
CA VAL A 461 -15.26 2.08 -0.37
C VAL A 461 -13.84 2.09 -0.91
N VAL A 462 -12.96 2.85 -0.27
CA VAL A 462 -11.52 2.86 -0.52
C VAL A 462 -10.80 2.41 0.74
N ALA A 463 -10.04 1.32 0.64
CA ALA A 463 -9.30 0.72 1.74
C ALA A 463 -7.80 0.73 1.40
N PRO A 464 -7.05 1.79 1.77
CA PRO A 464 -5.66 1.98 1.37
C PRO A 464 -4.73 0.96 2.05
N GLN A 465 -3.42 1.09 1.83
CA GLN A 465 -2.43 0.33 2.60
C GLN A 465 -2.62 0.51 4.12
N ARG A 466 -2.38 -0.54 4.91
CA ARG A 466 -2.63 -0.53 6.37
C ARG A 466 -1.68 0.39 7.16
N MET A 467 -0.44 0.52 6.72
CA MET A 467 0.58 1.35 7.38
C MET A 467 1.20 2.32 6.38
N PRO A 468 0.47 3.35 5.94
CA PRO A 468 1.00 4.33 5.00
C PRO A 468 2.17 5.10 5.64
N SER A 469 3.19 5.43 4.84
CA SER A 469 4.26 6.34 5.24
C SER A 469 3.73 7.77 5.42
N ALA A 470 4.53 8.64 6.03
CA ALA A 470 4.27 10.08 6.13
C ALA A 470 3.95 10.73 4.76
N SER A 471 4.79 10.48 3.75
CA SER A 471 4.58 11.01 2.39
C SER A 471 3.34 10.44 1.70
N GLN A 472 3.02 9.17 1.93
CA GLN A 472 1.78 8.57 1.43
C GLN A 472 0.56 9.22 2.09
N ALA A 473 0.57 9.41 3.41
CA ALA A 473 -0.51 10.08 4.14
C ALA A 473 -0.75 11.51 3.64
N GLN A 474 0.30 12.28 3.38
CA GLN A 474 0.21 13.63 2.78
C GLN A 474 -0.46 13.59 1.40
N THR A 475 -0.05 12.66 0.54
CA THR A 475 -0.61 12.51 -0.81
C THR A 475 -2.08 12.06 -0.76
N MET A 476 -2.41 11.12 0.13
CA MET A 476 -3.78 10.67 0.37
C MET A 476 -4.67 11.82 0.82
N ALA A 477 -4.21 12.63 1.79
CA ALA A 477 -4.93 13.79 2.29
C ALA A 477 -5.15 14.83 1.18
N GLN A 478 -4.13 15.14 0.38
CA GLN A 478 -4.25 16.05 -0.76
C GLN A 478 -5.33 15.59 -1.75
N ALA A 479 -5.37 14.30 -2.07
CA ALA A 479 -6.38 13.74 -2.97
C ALA A 479 -7.79 13.78 -2.36
N LEU A 480 -7.93 13.53 -1.05
CA LEU A 480 -9.21 13.55 -0.35
C LEU A 480 -9.77 14.97 -0.20
N THR A 481 -8.92 15.95 0.13
CA THR A 481 -9.32 17.36 0.15
C THR A 481 -9.81 17.79 -1.24
N ALA A 482 -9.07 17.47 -2.30
CA ALA A 482 -9.49 17.77 -3.66
C ALA A 482 -10.79 17.03 -4.07
N LEU A 483 -11.01 15.81 -3.56
CA LEU A 483 -12.26 15.08 -3.78
C LEU A 483 -13.45 15.70 -3.05
N GLN A 484 -13.26 16.21 -1.83
CA GLN A 484 -14.28 16.92 -1.05
C GLN A 484 -14.64 18.28 -1.68
N GLU A 485 -13.67 18.94 -2.33
CA GLU A 485 -13.89 20.14 -3.15
C GLU A 485 -14.57 19.81 -4.50
N GLY A 486 -14.43 18.57 -4.96
CA GLY A 486 -15.05 18.08 -6.19
C GLY A 486 -16.57 17.94 -6.11
N ASN A 487 -17.23 18.12 -7.26
CA ASN A 487 -18.70 18.16 -7.32
C ASN A 487 -19.38 16.81 -7.63
N TRP A 488 -18.66 15.68 -7.63
CA TRP A 488 -19.21 14.36 -7.99
C TRP A 488 -19.26 13.33 -6.84
N ALA A 489 -18.61 13.61 -5.72
CA ALA A 489 -18.54 12.70 -4.58
C ALA A 489 -19.14 13.33 -3.31
N GLN A 490 -19.64 12.49 -2.42
CA GLN A 490 -20.06 12.87 -1.08
C GLN A 490 -19.58 11.83 -0.06
N PRO A 491 -19.13 12.23 1.14
CA PRO A 491 -18.64 11.29 2.14
C PRO A 491 -19.76 10.39 2.69
N GLN A 492 -19.38 9.19 3.14
CA GLN A 492 -20.25 8.24 3.81
C GLN A 492 -19.43 7.38 4.79
N ASP A 493 -20.00 7.09 5.97
CA ASP A 493 -19.46 6.12 6.92
C ASP A 493 -19.44 4.68 6.38
N LEU A 494 -18.47 3.89 6.82
CA LEU A 494 -18.32 2.48 6.45
C LEU A 494 -19.51 1.63 6.87
N SER A 495 -20.06 1.85 8.07
CA SER A 495 -21.29 1.18 8.51
C SER A 495 -22.47 1.42 7.57
N ALA A 496 -22.57 2.61 7.00
CA ALA A 496 -23.61 2.95 6.04
C ALA A 496 -23.30 2.37 4.64
N ALA A 497 -22.03 2.32 4.24
CA ALA A 497 -21.61 1.66 3.01
C ALA A 497 -21.87 0.14 3.04
N ALA A 498 -21.62 -0.51 4.18
CA ALA A 498 -21.88 -1.94 4.37
C ALA A 498 -23.37 -2.30 4.36
N LYS A 499 -24.25 -1.33 4.64
CA LYS A 499 -25.73 -1.47 4.60
C LYS A 499 -26.33 -0.98 3.28
N ALA A 500 -25.52 -0.43 2.37
CA ALA A 500 -26.00 0.05 1.09
C ALA A 500 -26.66 -1.10 0.30
N LYS A 501 -27.68 -0.76 -0.50
CA LYS A 501 -28.41 -1.73 -1.31
C LYS A 501 -27.43 -2.45 -2.25
N PRO A 502 -27.28 -3.78 -2.15
CA PRO A 502 -26.37 -4.52 -3.03
C PRO A 502 -26.84 -4.49 -4.49
N ASP A 503 -25.87 -4.47 -5.39
CA ASP A 503 -26.09 -4.58 -6.82
C ASP A 503 -26.41 -6.04 -7.21
N PRO A 504 -27.57 -6.32 -7.84
CA PRO A 504 -28.00 -7.69 -8.13
C PRO A 504 -27.04 -8.49 -9.03
N GLY A 505 -26.31 -7.81 -9.91
CA GLY A 505 -25.36 -8.44 -10.83
C GLY A 505 -23.93 -8.54 -10.30
N ALA A 506 -23.67 -8.09 -9.07
CA ALA A 506 -22.33 -8.06 -8.53
C ALA A 506 -21.91 -9.38 -7.86
N THR A 507 -20.63 -9.70 -7.89
CA THR A 507 -20.09 -10.97 -7.38
C THR A 507 -20.29 -11.09 -5.87
N THR A 508 -21.08 -12.09 -5.46
CA THR A 508 -21.31 -12.45 -4.06
C THR A 508 -20.59 -13.73 -3.63
N ARG A 509 -19.85 -14.37 -4.54
CA ARG A 509 -19.16 -15.63 -4.26
C ARG A 509 -17.70 -15.38 -3.90
N ILE A 510 -17.34 -15.71 -2.66
CA ILE A 510 -15.94 -15.70 -2.21
C ILE A 510 -15.09 -16.63 -3.10
N PRO A 511 -13.92 -16.17 -3.60
CA PRO A 511 -13.05 -16.97 -4.44
C PRO A 511 -12.46 -18.16 -3.65
N SER A 512 -12.02 -19.21 -4.34
CA SER A 512 -11.43 -20.38 -3.67
C SER A 512 -10.03 -20.08 -3.07
N ALA A 513 -9.59 -20.90 -2.11
CA ALA A 513 -8.25 -20.78 -1.52
C ALA A 513 -7.11 -20.79 -2.55
N SER A 514 -7.26 -21.50 -3.67
CA SER A 514 -6.28 -21.50 -4.76
C SER A 514 -6.10 -20.13 -5.44
N ALA A 515 -7.11 -19.25 -5.38
CA ALA A 515 -7.07 -17.90 -5.93
C ALA A 515 -6.43 -16.88 -4.98
N TYR A 516 -6.19 -17.25 -3.71
CA TYR A 516 -5.48 -16.39 -2.76
C TYR A 516 -4.08 -16.07 -3.28
N PRO A 517 -3.64 -14.79 -3.28
CA PRO A 517 -2.40 -14.36 -3.93
C PRO A 517 -1.16 -15.11 -3.41
N SER A 518 -0.34 -15.60 -4.34
CA SER A 518 0.88 -16.33 -3.99
C SER A 518 1.95 -15.47 -3.31
N SER A 519 1.95 -14.15 -3.58
CA SER A 519 2.79 -13.18 -2.90
C SER A 519 2.44 -13.04 -1.42
N LEU A 520 1.14 -12.99 -1.09
CA LEU A 520 0.65 -12.93 0.28
C LEU A 520 0.84 -14.26 1.00
N ARG A 521 0.61 -15.39 0.31
CA ARG A 521 0.84 -16.73 0.90
C ARG A 521 2.27 -16.93 1.40
N LYS A 522 3.26 -16.32 0.74
CA LYS A 522 4.68 -16.38 1.15
C LYS A 522 4.99 -15.58 2.42
N GLN A 523 4.11 -14.64 2.80
CA GLN A 523 4.27 -13.79 3.97
C GLN A 523 3.56 -14.37 5.19
N GLU A 524 2.70 -15.38 5.00
CA GLU A 524 1.97 -16.01 6.09
C GLU A 524 2.92 -16.68 7.10
N LEU A 525 2.55 -16.59 8.38
CA LEU A 525 3.19 -17.33 9.46
C LEU A 525 3.00 -18.83 9.24
N PRO A 526 4.07 -19.64 9.33
CA PRO A 526 3.97 -21.07 9.19
C PRO A 526 3.26 -21.69 10.40
N GLN A 527 2.70 -22.89 10.23
CA GLN A 527 2.06 -23.64 11.33
C GLN A 527 2.98 -23.78 12.55
N SER A 528 4.29 -23.96 12.33
CA SER A 528 5.28 -24.08 13.40
C SER A 528 5.43 -22.81 14.26
N ALA A 529 5.01 -21.65 13.78
CA ALA A 529 4.94 -20.44 14.59
C ALA A 529 3.78 -20.53 15.59
N PHE A 530 2.60 -20.97 15.14
CA PHE A 530 1.44 -21.19 15.99
C PHE A 530 1.67 -22.29 17.02
N GLU A 531 2.30 -23.40 16.64
CA GLU A 531 2.68 -24.48 17.56
C GLU A 531 3.68 -24.00 18.63
N LYS A 532 4.59 -23.08 18.28
CA LYS A 532 5.48 -22.47 19.28
C LYS A 532 4.71 -21.58 20.26
N ILE A 533 3.73 -20.81 19.78
CA ILE A 533 2.88 -19.98 20.63
C ILE A 533 2.08 -20.87 21.59
N GLU A 534 1.43 -21.93 21.09
CA GLU A 534 0.70 -22.90 21.91
C GLU A 534 1.62 -23.56 22.96
N ALA A 535 2.82 -23.98 22.57
CA ALA A 535 3.75 -24.61 23.50
C ALA A 535 4.25 -23.63 24.58
N ILE A 536 4.43 -22.35 24.26
CA ILE A 536 4.78 -21.30 25.23
C ILE A 536 3.60 -21.07 26.18
N GLN A 537 2.39 -20.96 25.64
CA GLN A 537 1.16 -20.76 26.42
C GLN A 537 0.93 -21.92 27.38
N SER A 538 1.03 -23.16 26.91
CA SER A 538 0.90 -24.37 27.72
C SER A 538 1.94 -24.41 28.84
N LYS A 539 3.19 -24.03 28.57
CA LYS A 539 4.21 -23.89 29.63
C LYS A 539 3.85 -22.81 30.64
N LEU A 540 3.35 -21.67 30.18
CA LEU A 540 2.93 -20.57 31.03
C LEU A 540 1.77 -20.99 31.94
N ASP A 541 0.76 -21.67 31.39
CA ASP A 541 -0.42 -22.11 32.14
C ASP A 541 -0.05 -23.17 33.19
N ASN A 542 0.84 -24.11 32.85
CA ASN A 542 1.40 -25.04 33.82
C ASN A 542 2.19 -24.32 34.93
N PHE A 543 2.91 -23.24 34.59
CA PHE A 543 3.62 -22.43 35.57
C PHE A 543 2.67 -21.60 36.45
N LYS A 544 1.55 -21.09 35.92
CA LYS A 544 0.56 -20.31 36.69
C LYS A 544 -0.01 -21.10 37.88
N VAL A 545 -0.25 -22.40 37.71
CA VAL A 545 -0.84 -23.26 38.76
C VAL A 545 0.06 -23.36 40.00
N ILE A 546 1.37 -23.15 39.86
CA ILE A 546 2.32 -23.22 40.98
C ILE A 546 2.66 -21.86 41.59
N LEU A 547 2.07 -20.76 41.09
CA LEU A 547 2.31 -19.41 41.62
C LEU A 547 1.42 -19.10 42.82
N THR A 548 2.03 -18.53 43.87
CA THR A 548 1.30 -18.01 45.05
C THR A 548 0.46 -16.77 44.71
N ALA A 549 0.80 -16.06 43.62
CA ALA A 549 0.04 -14.92 43.09
C ALA A 549 -0.08 -15.02 41.56
N PRO A 550 -0.94 -15.91 41.03
CA PRO A 550 -1.12 -16.14 39.60
C PRO A 550 -1.38 -14.88 38.75
N PRO A 551 -2.12 -13.85 39.21
CA PRO A 551 -2.35 -12.63 38.44
C PRO A 551 -1.08 -11.87 38.02
N ARG A 552 0.08 -12.12 38.63
CA ARG A 552 1.34 -11.45 38.27
C ARG A 552 1.97 -11.92 36.96
N VAL A 553 1.48 -13.04 36.40
CA VAL A 553 2.00 -13.68 35.18
C VAL A 553 0.88 -13.82 34.12
N VAL A 554 -0.28 -13.21 34.39
CA VAL A 554 -1.43 -13.17 33.49
C VAL A 554 -1.53 -11.73 32.97
N THR A 555 -1.50 -11.54 31.66
CA THR A 555 -1.85 -10.25 31.06
C THR A 555 -3.34 -9.99 31.31
N PRO A 556 -3.77 -8.76 31.64
CA PRO A 556 -5.16 -8.46 31.98
C PRO A 556 -6.19 -8.80 30.89
N SER A 557 -5.75 -9.08 29.67
CA SER A 557 -6.56 -9.43 28.51
C SER A 557 -7.04 -10.89 28.43
N GLY A 558 -6.58 -11.78 29.32
CA GLY A 558 -7.08 -13.15 29.40
C GLY A 558 -8.12 -13.30 30.50
N GLY A 559 -9.42 -13.24 30.16
CA GLY A 559 -10.49 -13.74 31.03
C GLY A 559 -10.34 -15.25 31.28
N PRO A 560 -10.93 -15.78 32.37
CA PRO A 560 -10.71 -17.15 32.86
C PRO A 560 -11.04 -18.26 31.86
#